data_AF-A0A101AGY9-F1
#
_entry.id   AF-A0A101AGY9-F1
#
_cell.length_a   1.000
_cell.length_b   1.000
_cell.length_c   1.000
_cell.angle_alpha   90.00
_cell.angle_beta   90.00
_cell.angle_gamma   90.00
#
_symmetry.space_group_name_H-M   'P 1'
#
loop_
_entity.id
_entity.type
_entity.pdbx_description
1 polymer ?
#
loop_
_entity_poly.entity_id
_entity_poly.type
_entity_poly.pdbx_seq_one_letter_code
_entity_poly.pdbx_strand_id
1 'polypeptide(L)'
;MRERGVIAGALAVCGSVLSSTPAHADQYDFIAQLDNMGVYYSSMVDMIDIGKELCHELRFGAPPPAVLGKLQRTGFAPAESAIVLLSAVNTMCLDAKPAVVEWARGIGYTQPL
;
A
#
# COMPACT_ATOMS: atom_id res chain seq x y z
N MET A 1 -50.96 13.89 35.61
CA MET A 1 -50.37 13.68 34.28
C MET A 1 -48.92 13.29 34.45
N ARG A 2 -48.43 12.48 33.52
CA ARG A 2 -47.32 11.54 33.66
C ARG A 2 -46.19 12.06 32.78
N GLU A 3 -45.07 12.49 33.35
CA GLU A 3 -43.86 12.76 32.57
C GLU A 3 -42.68 12.05 33.22
N ARG A 4 -42.33 10.92 32.60
CA ARG A 4 -41.09 10.18 32.81
C ARG A 4 -40.10 10.69 31.76
N GLY A 5 -38.96 11.21 32.21
CA GLY A 5 -37.80 11.45 31.35
C GLY A 5 -36.59 10.81 32.02
N VAL A 6 -36.30 9.55 31.66
CA VAL A 6 -35.22 8.73 32.22
C VAL A 6 -33.86 9.24 31.72
N ILE A 7 -32.95 9.50 32.66
CA ILE A 7 -31.52 9.69 32.45
C ILE A 7 -30.87 8.31 32.30
N ALA A 8 -30.32 8.00 31.14
CA ALA A 8 -29.36 6.91 30.89
C ALA A 8 -28.79 7.12 29.47
N GLY A 9 -27.50 7.09 29.17
CA GLY A 9 -26.31 6.66 29.89
C GLY A 9 -25.30 6.26 28.81
N ALA A 10 -24.11 6.87 28.85
CA ALA A 10 -22.84 6.48 28.23
C ALA A 10 -22.83 5.92 26.78
N LEU A 11 -22.20 6.70 25.89
CA LEU A 11 -21.67 6.29 24.59
C LEU A 11 -20.73 5.07 24.73
N ALA A 12 -21.15 3.91 24.23
CA ALA A 12 -20.27 2.78 24.00
C ALA A 12 -19.81 2.79 22.53
N VAL A 13 -18.73 3.51 22.23
CA VAL A 13 -17.96 3.30 20.99
C VAL A 13 -17.17 2.02 21.20
N CYS A 14 -17.74 0.89 20.76
CA CYS A 14 -16.99 -0.34 20.58
C CYS A 14 -16.07 -0.16 19.37
N GLY A 15 -14.91 0.46 19.58
CA GLY A 15 -13.82 0.50 18.63
C GLY A 15 -13.15 -0.86 18.55
N SER A 16 -13.80 -1.84 17.93
CA SER A 16 -13.12 -3.04 17.48
C SER A 16 -12.26 -2.68 16.27
N VAL A 17 -11.04 -2.21 16.52
CA VAL A 17 -9.93 -2.34 15.56
C VAL A 17 -9.67 -3.83 15.42
N LEU A 18 -10.48 -4.48 14.58
CA LEU A 18 -10.18 -5.83 14.13
C LEU A 18 -8.86 -5.73 13.39
N SER A 19 -7.84 -6.30 14.02
CA SER A 19 -6.51 -6.53 13.51
C SER A 19 -6.57 -6.79 12.01
N SER A 20 -6.00 -5.90 11.21
CA SER A 20 -5.62 -6.21 9.84
C SER A 20 -4.50 -7.25 9.91
N THR A 21 -4.86 -8.51 10.14
CA THR A 21 -4.01 -9.62 9.73
C THR A 21 -3.70 -9.38 8.25
N PRO A 22 -2.43 -9.40 7.82
CA PRO A 22 -2.15 -9.35 6.39
C PRO A 22 -2.85 -10.57 5.80
N ALA A 23 -3.86 -10.35 4.96
CA ALA A 23 -4.41 -11.44 4.20
C ALA A 23 -3.24 -11.91 3.35
N HIS A 24 -2.77 -13.14 3.56
CA HIS A 24 -1.61 -13.67 2.82
C HIS A 24 -1.78 -13.54 1.29
N ALA A 25 -3.01 -13.39 0.80
CA ALA A 25 -3.34 -13.04 -0.58
C ALA A 25 -2.60 -11.81 -1.12
N ASP A 26 -2.48 -10.73 -0.33
CA ASP A 26 -1.94 -9.45 -0.81
C ASP A 26 -0.46 -9.52 -1.24
N GLN A 27 0.31 -10.42 -0.60
CA GLN A 27 1.72 -10.66 -0.91
C GLN A 27 1.92 -11.57 -2.13
N TYR A 28 1.05 -12.58 -2.32
CA TYR A 28 1.12 -13.43 -3.50
C TYR A 28 0.53 -12.74 -4.73
N ASP A 29 -0.46 -11.88 -4.57
CA ASP A 29 -1.02 -11.06 -5.66
C ASP A 29 -0.02 -9.99 -6.13
N PHE A 30 0.82 -9.49 -5.22
CA PHE A 30 1.97 -8.67 -5.55
C PHE A 30 2.93 -9.43 -6.45
N ILE A 31 3.36 -10.62 -6.03
CA ILE A 31 4.28 -11.48 -6.79
C ILE A 31 3.68 -11.86 -8.15
N ALA A 32 2.42 -12.27 -8.19
CA ALA A 32 1.73 -12.64 -9.42
C ALA A 32 1.68 -11.47 -10.42
N GLN A 33 1.49 -10.23 -9.95
CA GLN A 33 1.57 -9.06 -10.83
C GLN A 33 2.98 -8.82 -11.36
N LEU A 34 4.03 -9.00 -10.54
CA LEU A 34 5.41 -8.87 -11.01
C LEU A 34 5.74 -9.92 -12.09
N ASP A 35 5.33 -11.17 -11.86
CA ASP A 35 5.52 -12.28 -12.80
C ASP A 35 4.80 -12.01 -14.13
N ASN A 36 3.54 -11.55 -14.07
CA ASN A 36 2.75 -11.21 -15.25
C ASN A 36 3.34 -10.02 -16.04
N MET A 37 4.04 -9.12 -15.37
CA MET A 37 4.70 -7.96 -15.97
C MET A 37 6.15 -8.24 -16.39
N GLY A 38 6.66 -9.45 -16.13
CA GLY A 38 8.01 -9.87 -16.51
C GLY A 38 9.14 -9.24 -15.68
N VAL A 39 8.85 -8.80 -14.46
CA VAL A 39 9.87 -8.24 -13.55
C VAL A 39 10.70 -9.39 -12.97
N TYR A 40 12.01 -9.36 -13.19
CA TYR A 40 12.92 -10.35 -12.61
C TYR A 40 13.24 -10.02 -11.14
N TYR A 41 13.18 -11.04 -10.30
CA TYR A 41 13.70 -11.01 -8.92
C TYR A 41 14.30 -12.39 -8.58
N SER A 42 15.37 -12.39 -7.79
CA SER A 42 16.14 -13.61 -7.49
C SER A 42 15.49 -14.50 -6.42
N SER A 43 14.71 -13.90 -5.52
CA SER A 43 14.09 -14.56 -4.37
C SER A 43 12.70 -13.97 -4.13
N MET A 44 11.68 -14.82 -4.11
CA MET A 44 10.30 -14.41 -3.80
C MET A 44 10.21 -13.82 -2.38
N VAL A 45 10.95 -14.39 -1.43
CA VAL A 45 10.95 -13.92 -0.03
C VAL A 45 11.53 -12.50 0.04
N ASP A 46 12.67 -12.27 -0.60
CA ASP A 46 13.32 -10.96 -0.63
C ASP A 46 12.43 -9.94 -1.34
N MET A 47 11.78 -10.34 -2.42
CA MET A 47 10.87 -9.46 -3.17
C MET A 47 9.65 -9.06 -2.33
N ILE A 48 9.07 -10.00 -1.58
CA ILE A 48 7.98 -9.71 -0.64
C ILE A 48 8.45 -8.72 0.44
N ASP A 49 9.65 -8.89 0.98
CA ASP A 49 10.19 -7.99 2.00
C ASP A 49 10.49 -6.59 1.45
N ILE A 50 10.97 -6.49 0.20
CA ILE A 50 11.07 -5.21 -0.53
C ILE A 50 9.70 -4.54 -0.64
N GLY A 51 8.65 -5.29 -1.01
CA GLY A 51 7.28 -4.78 -1.09
C GLY A 51 6.75 -4.26 0.25
N LYS A 52 7.00 -5.00 1.34
CA LYS A 52 6.62 -4.57 2.70
C LYS A 52 7.36 -3.30 3.12
N GLU A 53 8.67 -3.24 2.87
CA GLU A 53 9.51 -2.10 3.23
C GLU A 53 9.08 -0.85 2.46
N LEU A 54 8.79 -0.99 1.17
CA LEU A 54 8.23 0.08 0.34
C LEU A 54 6.90 0.59 0.91
N CYS A 55 5.99 -0.31 1.25
CA CYS A 55 4.71 0.05 1.85
C CYS A 55 4.89 0.75 3.21
N HIS A 56 5.88 0.33 4.01
CA HIS A 56 6.24 1.00 5.25
C HIS A 56 6.73 2.44 4.97
N GLU A 57 7.67 2.62 4.06
CA GLU A 57 8.20 3.94 3.70
C GLU A 57 7.10 4.90 3.24
N LEU A 58 6.19 4.44 2.36
CA LEU A 58 5.07 5.26 1.88
C LEU A 58 4.13 5.67 3.03
N ARG A 59 3.79 4.74 3.94
CA ARG A 59 2.95 5.03 5.12
C ARG A 59 3.61 6.02 6.08
N PHE A 60 4.94 6.06 6.11
CA PHE A 60 5.72 7.03 6.89
C PHE A 60 6.03 8.33 6.14
N GLY A 61 5.40 8.54 4.98
CA GLY A 61 5.46 9.80 4.25
C GLY A 61 6.66 9.95 3.30
N ALA A 62 7.38 8.86 3.00
CA ALA A 62 8.38 8.90 1.94
C ALA A 62 7.71 9.22 0.59
N PRO A 63 8.19 10.22 -0.16
CA PRO A 63 7.59 10.56 -1.45
C PRO A 63 7.95 9.48 -2.49
N PRO A 64 7.08 9.21 -3.48
CA PRO A 64 7.33 8.15 -4.47
C PRO A 64 8.67 8.24 -5.21
N PRO A 65 9.23 9.42 -5.55
CA PRO A 65 10.57 9.52 -6.13
C PRO A 65 11.68 8.95 -5.24
N ALA A 66 11.56 9.05 -3.91
CA ALA A 66 12.55 8.51 -2.98
C ALA A 66 12.55 6.98 -2.99
N VAL A 67 11.34 6.39 -2.96
CA VAL A 67 11.10 4.95 -3.05
C VAL A 67 11.56 4.39 -4.40
N LEU A 68 11.22 5.06 -5.51
CA LEU A 68 11.69 4.68 -6.85
C LEU A 68 13.21 4.71 -6.95
N GLY A 69 13.85 5.78 -6.43
CA GLY A 69 15.30 5.86 -6.38
C GLY A 69 15.93 4.75 -5.55
N LYS A 70 15.25 4.29 -4.49
CA LYS A 70 15.71 3.14 -3.70
C LYS A 70 15.66 1.85 -4.49
N LEU A 71 14.54 1.54 -5.16
CA LEU A 71 14.41 0.35 -6.01
C LEU A 71 15.49 0.31 -7.09
N GLN A 72 15.80 1.45 -7.72
CA GLN A 72 16.87 1.54 -8.70
C GLN A 72 18.25 1.24 -8.11
N ARG A 73 18.52 1.68 -6.87
CA ARG A 73 19.77 1.34 -6.16
C ARG A 73 19.85 -0.15 -5.77
N THR A 74 18.70 -0.81 -5.60
CA THR A 74 18.62 -2.27 -5.40
C THR A 74 18.89 -3.06 -6.68
N GLY A 75 18.85 -2.40 -7.85
CA GLY A 75 19.21 -2.99 -9.14
C GLY A 75 18.07 -3.10 -10.16
N PHE A 76 16.86 -2.64 -9.81
CA PHE A 76 15.75 -2.61 -10.76
C PHE A 76 15.94 -1.53 -11.83
N ALA A 77 15.55 -1.83 -13.07
CA ALA A 77 15.47 -0.79 -14.09
C ALA A 77 14.42 0.27 -13.70
N PRO A 78 14.49 1.50 -14.26
CA PRO A 78 13.51 2.54 -13.94
C PRO A 78 12.05 2.12 -14.19
N ALA A 79 11.78 1.38 -15.28
CA ALA A 79 10.45 0.88 -15.60
C ALA A 79 10.00 -0.22 -14.62
N GLU A 80 10.88 -1.17 -14.30
CA GLU A 80 10.61 -2.22 -13.31
C GLU A 80 10.35 -1.64 -11.92
N SER A 81 11.08 -0.60 -11.53
CA SER A 81 10.87 0.11 -10.26
C SER A 81 9.47 0.70 -10.16
N ALA A 82 8.96 1.27 -11.26
CA ALA A 82 7.60 1.78 -11.32
C ALA A 82 6.56 0.64 -11.23
N ILE A 83 6.81 -0.50 -11.90
CA ILE A 83 5.96 -1.68 -11.80
C ILE A 83 5.91 -2.19 -10.35
N VAL A 84 7.06 -2.34 -9.70
CA VAL A 84 7.15 -2.77 -8.28
C VAL A 84 6.37 -1.84 -7.37
N LEU A 85 6.56 -0.52 -7.50
CA LEU A 85 5.82 0.47 -6.73
C LEU A 85 4.30 0.33 -6.94
N LEU A 86 3.84 0.25 -8.19
CA LEU A 86 2.42 0.18 -8.52
C LEU A 86 1.79 -1.13 -8.05
N SER A 87 2.46 -2.26 -8.26
CA SER A 87 1.99 -3.56 -7.79
C SER A 87 1.85 -3.56 -6.26
N ALA A 88 2.81 -3.01 -5.53
CA ALA A 88 2.76 -2.95 -4.07
C ALA A 88 1.58 -2.10 -3.55
N VAL A 89 1.33 -0.93 -4.12
CA VAL A 89 0.17 -0.09 -3.70
C VAL A 89 -1.17 -0.60 -4.20
N ASN A 90 -1.18 -1.49 -5.21
CA ASN A 90 -2.37 -2.13 -5.72
C ASN A 90 -2.74 -3.43 -4.99
N THR A 91 -1.86 -3.97 -4.14
CA THR A 91 -2.16 -5.19 -3.36
C THR A 91 -1.78 -5.09 -1.90
N MET A 92 -0.54 -4.71 -1.58
CA MET A 92 0.01 -4.77 -0.22
C MET A 92 -0.30 -3.55 0.64
N CYS A 93 -0.41 -2.36 0.04
CA CYS A 93 -0.71 -1.11 0.75
C CYS A 93 -1.69 -0.20 -0.01
N LEU A 94 -2.93 -0.68 -0.13
CA LEU A 94 -4.05 0.04 -0.75
C LEU A 94 -4.29 1.43 -0.12
N ASP A 95 -3.97 1.59 1.17
CA ASP A 95 -4.06 2.85 1.91
C ASP A 95 -3.03 3.89 1.46
N ALA A 96 -1.88 3.46 0.91
CA ALA A 96 -0.86 4.35 0.37
C ALA A 96 -1.11 4.74 -1.10
N LYS A 97 -1.96 4.00 -1.82
CA LYS A 97 -2.29 4.25 -3.23
C LYS A 97 -2.72 5.69 -3.52
N PRO A 98 -3.60 6.35 -2.73
CA PRO A 98 -4.01 7.72 -3.02
C PRO A 98 -2.86 8.72 -3.07
N ALA A 99 -1.85 8.57 -2.20
CA ALA A 99 -0.67 9.44 -2.19
C ALA A 99 0.19 9.26 -3.45
N VAL A 100 0.34 8.01 -3.92
CA VAL A 100 1.05 7.71 -5.17
C VAL A 100 0.29 8.24 -6.38
N VAL A 101 -1.04 8.10 -6.41
CA VAL A 101 -1.89 8.63 -7.49
C VAL A 101 -1.79 10.15 -7.56
N GLU A 102 -1.84 10.82 -6.42
CA GLU A 102 -1.73 12.28 -6.35
C GLU A 102 -0.36 12.76 -6.85
N TRP A 103 0.71 12.11 -6.43
CA TRP A 103 2.05 12.37 -6.94
C TRP A 103 2.13 12.16 -8.46
N ALA A 104 1.59 11.04 -8.98
CA ALA A 104 1.62 10.73 -10.40
C ALA A 104 0.91 11.79 -11.24
N ARG A 105 -0.25 12.27 -10.76
CA ARG A 105 -0.95 13.41 -11.39
C ARG A 105 -0.12 14.69 -11.34
N GLY A 106 0.56 14.94 -10.22
CA GLY A 106 1.46 16.08 -10.06
C GLY A 106 2.62 16.12 -11.06
N ILE A 107 3.04 14.97 -11.58
CA ILE A 107 4.07 14.86 -12.64
C ILE A 107 3.48 14.71 -14.06
N GLY A 108 2.17 14.89 -14.23
CA GLY A 108 1.50 14.88 -15.53
C GLY A 108 1.02 13.50 -16.01
N TYR A 109 1.02 12.46 -15.16
CA TYR A 109 0.42 11.17 -15.50
C TYR A 109 -1.10 11.23 -15.39
N THR A 110 -1.80 10.88 -16.47
CA THR A 110 -3.27 11.02 -16.58
C THR A 110 -4.02 9.71 -16.80
N GLN A 111 -3.31 8.60 -16.94
CA GLN A 111 -3.93 7.29 -17.12
C GLN A 111 -4.38 6.72 -15.76
N PRO A 112 -5.25 5.70 -15.75
CA PRO A 112 -5.55 4.94 -14.53
C PRO A 112 -4.29 4.28 -13.95
N LEU A 113 -4.25 4.14 -12.61
CA LEU A 113 -3.24 3.44 -11.82
C LEU A 113 -3.86 2.29 -11.03
#